data_AF-A0A971XY27-F1
#
_entry.id   AF-A0A971XY27-F1
#
_cell.length_a   1.000
_cell.length_b   1.000
_cell.length_c   1.000
_cell.angle_alpha   90.00
_cell.angle_beta   90.00
_cell.angle_gamma   90.00
#
_symmetry.space_group_name_H-M   'P 1'
#
loop_
_entity.id
_entity.type
_entity.pdbx_description
1 polymer ?
#
loop_
_entity_poly.entity_id
_entity_poly.type
_entity_poly.pdbx_seq_one_letter_code
_entity_poly.pdbx_strand_id
1 'polypeptide(L)'
;AGRIMFVISSAHPDWQKNQRIANDLHNIIEEKYPGLSRGIVLRLDSAFHQDLHPGAILVEIGGHWNTLEEAIYGAELFADVLIEYYGGAR
;
A
#
# COMPACT_ATOMS: atom_id res chain seq x y z
N ALA A 1 -13.80 6.73 5.01
CA ALA A 1 -12.54 6.05 5.39
C ALA A 1 -11.37 6.86 4.87
N GLY A 2 -10.27 6.94 5.63
CA GLY A 2 -9.01 7.50 5.16
C GLY A 2 -8.49 6.65 4.00
N ARG A 3 -8.24 7.31 2.86
CA ARG A 3 -7.83 6.63 1.64
C ARG A 3 -6.37 6.18 1.72
N ILE A 4 -6.03 5.12 1.00
CA ILE A 4 -4.73 4.45 1.07
C ILE A 4 -3.89 4.82 -0.15
N MET A 5 -2.60 5.07 0.03
CA MET A 5 -1.65 5.27 -1.06
C MET A 5 -0.41 4.42 -0.83
N PHE A 6 0.08 3.78 -1.88
CA PHE A 6 1.35 3.07 -1.83
C PHE A 6 2.47 3.95 -2.36
N VAL A 7 3.61 3.94 -1.70
CA VAL A 7 4.82 4.60 -2.19
C VAL A 7 5.86 3.53 -2.48
N ILE A 8 6.37 3.52 -3.71
CA ILE A 8 7.42 2.61 -4.17
C ILE A 8 8.63 3.42 -4.59
N SER A 9 9.81 2.98 -4.19
CA SER A 9 11.07 3.58 -4.60
C SER A 9 11.75 2.78 -5.70
N SER A 10 12.15 3.41 -6.80
CA SER A 10 13.02 2.79 -7.81
C SER A 10 14.52 2.96 -7.52
N ALA A 11 14.89 3.43 -6.32
CA ALA A 11 16.28 3.71 -5.96
C ALA A 11 17.15 2.45 -5.72
N HIS A 12 16.56 1.25 -5.80
CA HIS A 12 17.28 -0.01 -5.58
C HIS A 12 17.02 -1.02 -6.73
N PRO A 13 17.98 -1.90 -7.08
CA PRO A 13 17.94 -2.70 -8.31
C PRO A 13 16.72 -3.63 -8.49
N ASP A 14 16.07 -4.00 -7.39
CA ASP A 14 15.02 -5.02 -7.32
C ASP A 14 13.63 -4.45 -7.00
N TRP A 15 13.45 -3.13 -7.13
CA TRP A 15 12.25 -2.41 -6.73
C TRP A 15 10.95 -2.90 -7.38
N GLN A 16 11.03 -3.51 -8.56
CA GLN A 16 9.87 -4.06 -9.25
C GLN A 16 9.23 -5.23 -8.46
N LYS A 17 9.98 -5.90 -7.58
CA LYS A 17 9.42 -6.89 -6.63
C LYS A 17 8.45 -6.22 -5.65
N ASN A 18 8.86 -5.07 -5.09
CA ASN A 18 8.05 -4.27 -4.18
C ASN A 18 6.86 -3.66 -4.92
N GLN A 19 7.07 -3.22 -6.17
CA GLN A 19 6.00 -2.70 -7.01
C GLN A 19 4.90 -3.74 -7.29
N ARG A 20 5.26 -5.00 -7.55
CA ARG A 20 4.27 -6.06 -7.77
C ARG A 20 3.37 -6.24 -6.55
N ILE A 21 3.95 -6.29 -5.34
CA ILE A 21 3.18 -6.39 -4.09
C ILE A 21 2.23 -5.21 -3.94
N ALA A 22 2.68 -3.98 -4.20
CA ALA A 22 1.80 -2.80 -4.15
C ALA A 22 0.68 -2.84 -5.21
N ASN A 23 0.94 -3.35 -6.41
CA ASN A 23 -0.09 -3.55 -7.44
C ASN A 23 -1.13 -4.59 -7.01
N ASP A 24 -0.70 -5.72 -6.47
CA ASP A 24 -1.61 -6.78 -6.03
C ASP A 24 -2.52 -6.27 -4.90
N LEU A 25 -1.95 -5.60 -3.90
CA LEU A 25 -2.72 -4.98 -2.82
C LEU A 25 -3.65 -3.88 -3.33
N HIS A 26 -3.21 -3.05 -4.28
CA HIS A 26 -4.06 -2.05 -4.91
C HIS A 26 -5.28 -2.67 -5.61
N ASN A 27 -5.08 -3.75 -6.36
CA ASN A 27 -6.15 -4.43 -7.06
C ASN A 27 -7.16 -5.05 -6.08
N ILE A 28 -6.68 -5.69 -5.01
CA ILE A 28 -7.56 -6.23 -3.96
C ILE A 28 -8.35 -5.11 -3.27
N ILE A 29 -7.71 -3.94 -3.01
CA ILE A 29 -8.42 -2.78 -2.47
C ILE A 29 -9.52 -2.33 -3.41
N GLU A 30 -9.25 -2.18 -4.71
CA GLU A 30 -10.28 -1.70 -5.65
C GLU A 30 -11.39 -2.72 -5.91
N GLU A 31 -11.10 -4.02 -5.75
CA GLU A 31 -12.11 -5.08 -5.81
C GLU A 31 -13.03 -5.08 -4.58
N LYS A 32 -12.45 -5.06 -3.36
CA LYS A 32 -13.22 -5.14 -2.10
C LYS A 32 -13.83 -3.79 -1.71
N TYR A 33 -13.11 -2.70 -1.95
CA TYR A 33 -13.44 -1.34 -1.51
C TYR A 33 -13.14 -0.29 -2.60
N PRO A 34 -13.95 -0.25 -3.69
CA PRO A 34 -13.73 0.67 -4.80
C PRO A 34 -13.52 2.13 -4.37
N GLY A 35 -12.45 2.75 -4.86
CA GLY A 35 -12.07 4.15 -4.57
C GLY A 35 -11.33 4.36 -3.25
N LEU A 36 -11.13 3.32 -2.43
CA LEU A 36 -10.33 3.42 -1.21
C LEU A 36 -8.85 3.64 -1.52
N SER A 37 -8.32 3.08 -2.62
CA SER A 37 -6.95 3.34 -3.04
C SER A 37 -6.85 4.69 -3.77
N ARG A 38 -5.69 5.33 -3.60
CA ARG A 38 -5.23 6.49 -4.36
C ARG A 38 -4.20 6.09 -5.42
N GLY A 39 -3.92 4.78 -5.55
CA GLY A 39 -2.92 4.24 -6.45
C GLY A 39 -1.53 4.19 -5.83
N ILE A 40 -0.54 4.09 -6.73
CA ILE A 40 0.88 3.88 -6.39
C ILE A 40 1.69 5.07 -6.89
N VAL A 41 2.51 5.65 -6.01
CA VAL A 41 3.46 6.71 -6.34
C VAL A 41 4.86 6.12 -6.45
N LEU A 42 5.50 6.34 -7.60
CA LEU A 42 6.90 5.98 -7.80
C LEU A 42 7.82 7.16 -7.40
N ARG A 43 8.84 6.86 -6.59
CA ARG A 43 9.88 7.80 -6.16
C ARG A 43 11.23 7.33 -6.66
N LEU A 44 12.06 8.24 -7.16
CA LEU A 44 13.32 7.89 -7.82
C LEU A 44 14.55 7.97 -6.88
N ASP A 45 14.55 8.93 -5.96
CA ASP A 45 15.79 9.36 -5.28
C ASP A 45 15.83 9.06 -3.77
N SER A 46 14.88 8.27 -3.26
CA SER A 46 14.80 7.97 -1.83
C SER A 46 14.32 6.54 -1.64
N ALA A 47 15.14 5.70 -0.99
CA ALA A 47 14.85 4.28 -0.85
C ALA A 47 13.72 3.98 0.15
N PHE A 48 13.47 4.85 1.14
CA PHE A 48 12.48 4.62 2.21
C PHE A 48 12.65 3.26 2.91
N HIS A 49 13.89 2.78 3.03
CA HIS A 49 14.24 1.44 3.54
C HIS A 49 13.67 0.27 2.72
N GLN A 50 13.14 0.52 1.53
CA GLN A 50 12.59 -0.52 0.65
C GLN A 50 13.69 -1.40 0.03
N ASP A 51 14.95 -0.96 0.12
CA ASP A 51 16.15 -1.70 -0.23
C ASP A 51 16.54 -2.78 0.81
N LEU A 52 16.03 -2.69 2.05
CA LEU A 52 16.41 -3.59 3.14
C LEU A 52 15.76 -4.98 3.06
N HIS A 53 14.62 -5.12 2.36
CA HIS A 53 13.94 -6.40 2.25
C HIS A 53 13.09 -6.50 0.97
N PRO A 54 13.11 -7.63 0.24
CA PRO A 54 12.18 -7.88 -0.86
C PRO A 54 10.72 -7.89 -0.35
N GLY A 55 9.93 -6.92 -0.75
CA GLY A 55 8.56 -6.71 -0.32
C GLY A 55 8.37 -5.66 0.78
N ALA A 56 9.43 -4.93 1.15
CA ALA A 56 9.27 -3.71 1.92
C ALA A 56 8.57 -2.64 1.06
N ILE A 57 7.37 -2.21 1.48
CA ILE A 57 6.59 -1.16 0.84
C ILE A 57 6.18 -0.12 1.88
N LEU A 58 5.97 1.12 1.44
CA LEU A 58 5.42 2.17 2.30
C LEU A 58 3.93 2.33 1.98
N VAL A 59 3.11 2.34 3.04
CA VAL A 59 1.65 2.51 2.95
C VAL A 59 1.28 3.78 3.72
N GLU A 60 0.66 4.73 3.04
CA GLU A 60 0.09 5.93 3.66
C GLU A 60 -1.41 5.75 3.81
N ILE A 61 -1.94 5.94 5.01
CA ILE A 61 -3.37 5.77 5.32
C ILE A 61 -3.92 7.10 5.82
N GLY A 62 -4.88 7.66 5.09
CA GLY A 62 -5.43 8.98 5.36
C GLY A 62 -4.49 10.12 4.98
N GLY A 63 -4.71 11.30 5.57
CA GLY A 63 -3.92 12.51 5.36
C GLY A 63 -4.41 13.65 6.25
N HIS A 64 -3.85 14.85 6.08
CA HIS A 64 -4.20 16.02 6.91
C HIS A 64 -5.67 16.48 6.82
N TRP A 65 -6.41 16.00 5.83
CA TRP A 65 -7.85 16.24 5.67
C TRP A 65 -8.73 15.19 6.35
N ASN A 66 -8.14 14.14 6.93
CA ASN A 66 -8.88 13.08 7.61
C ASN A 66 -8.84 13.25 9.12
N THR A 67 -9.91 12.82 9.80
CA THR A 67 -9.85 12.62 11.25
C THR A 67 -9.05 11.37 11.58
N LEU A 68 -8.64 11.22 12.85
CA LEU A 68 -7.96 10.00 13.30
C LEU A 68 -8.85 8.76 13.13
N GLU A 69 -10.14 8.90 13.42
CA GLU A 69 -11.12 7.82 13.29
C GLU A 69 -11.26 7.36 11.84
N GLU A 70 -11.24 8.29 10.88
CA GLU A 70 -11.25 7.94 9.46
C GLU A 70 -10.00 7.17 9.06
N ALA A 71 -8.82 7.58 9.55
CA ALA A 71 -7.56 6.90 9.28
C ALA A 71 -7.52 5.50 9.90
N ILE A 72 -8.00 5.35 11.14
CA ILE A 72 -8.15 4.05 11.81
C ILE A 72 -9.08 3.15 11.00
N TYR A 73 -10.24 3.67 10.60
CA TYR A 73 -11.18 2.89 9.78
C TYR A 73 -10.56 2.48 8.43
N GLY A 74 -9.76 3.35 7.80
CA GLY A 74 -8.98 2.99 6.60
C GLY A 74 -7.98 1.85 6.86
N ALA A 75 -7.32 1.86 8.02
CA ALA A 75 -6.38 0.81 8.42
C ALA A 75 -7.07 -0.53 8.73
N GLU A 76 -8.27 -0.50 9.30
CA GLU A 76 -9.09 -1.71 9.52
C GLU A 76 -9.49 -2.37 8.19
N LEU A 77 -9.93 -1.57 7.21
CA LEU A 77 -10.21 -2.07 5.85
C LEU A 77 -8.94 -2.60 5.17
N PHE A 78 -7.80 -1.93 5.37
CA PHE A 78 -6.52 -2.43 4.87
C PHE A 78 -6.10 -3.76 5.51
N ALA A 79 -6.42 -3.98 6.79
CA ALA A 79 -6.15 -5.25 7.45
C ALA A 79 -6.93 -6.41 6.78
N ASP A 80 -8.18 -6.20 6.38
CA ASP A 80 -8.96 -7.20 5.63
C ASP A 80 -8.36 -7.48 4.24
N VAL A 81 -7.78 -6.47 3.58
CA VAL A 81 -7.02 -6.65 2.33
C VAL A 81 -5.77 -7.50 2.55
N LEU A 82 -5.04 -7.27 3.64
CA LEU A 82 -3.86 -8.08 3.97
C LEU A 82 -4.25 -9.53 4.29
N ILE A 83 -5.37 -9.75 4.97
CA ILE A 83 -5.91 -11.09 5.23
C ILE A 83 -6.21 -11.80 3.90
N GLU A 84 -6.83 -11.12 2.93
CA GLU A 84 -7.06 -11.69 1.60
C GLU A 84 -5.76 -12.02 0.88
N TYR A 85 -4.83 -11.06 0.83
CA TYR A 85 -3.55 -11.21 0.11
C TYR A 85 -2.71 -12.39 0.63
N TYR A 86 -2.65 -12.58 1.95
CA TYR A 86 -1.93 -13.70 2.56
C TYR A 86 -2.78 -14.97 2.72
N GLY A 87 -4.11 -14.84 2.79
CA GLY A 87 -5.05 -15.94 3.01
C GLY A 87 -5.43 -16.67 1.73
N GLY A 88 -5.45 -15.97 0.59
CA GLY A 88 -5.60 -16.54 -0.76
C GLY A 88 -4.32 -17.24 -1.28
N ALA A 89 -3.18 -17.04 -0.61
CA ALA A 89 -1.92 -17.76 -0.84
C ALA A 89 -1.89 -19.10 -0.08
N ARG A 90 -2.91 -19.94 -0.28
CA ARG A 90 -2.91 -21.36 0.10
C ARG A 90 -2.76 -22.24 -1.12
#